data_AF-A0A4V1SWR8-F1
#
_entry.id   AF-A0A4V1SWR8-F1
#
_cell.length_a   1.000
_cell.length_b   1.000
_cell.length_c   1.000
_cell.angle_alpha   90.00
_cell.angle_beta   90.00
_cell.angle_gamma   90.00
#
_symmetry.space_group_name_H-M   'P 1'
#
loop_
_entity.id
_entity.type
_entity.pdbx_description
1 polymer ?
#
loop_
_entity_poly.entity_id
_entity_poly.type
_entity_poly.pdbx_seq_one_letter_code
_entity_poly.pdbx_strand_id
1 'polypeptide(L)'
;MSLPLAIASAPIWASAAAAQDGRCDPNYDMACVPIARDVDCAGGNGNGPAYVQGPVRVIGADIYGLDRDGDGYACEPKGWRPPG
;
A
#
# COMPACT_ATOMS: atom_id res chain seq x y z
N MET A 1 30.96 -14.14 -45.06
CA MET A 1 29.81 -13.26 -44.84
C MET A 1 28.89 -13.95 -43.83
N SER A 2 28.99 -13.71 -42.53
CA SER A 2 28.57 -12.50 -41.78
C SER A 2 27.10 -12.15 -41.96
N LEU A 3 26.24 -12.75 -41.13
CA LEU A 3 25.08 -12.08 -40.55
C LEU A 3 24.87 -12.63 -39.12
N PRO A 4 24.81 -11.77 -38.08
CA PRO A 4 24.77 -12.21 -36.70
C PRO A 4 23.33 -12.59 -36.30
N LEU A 5 23.18 -13.68 -35.54
CA LEU A 5 22.01 -13.88 -34.69
C LEU A 5 22.12 -12.89 -33.52
N ALA A 6 21.51 -11.71 -33.66
CA ALA A 6 21.23 -10.84 -32.52
C ALA A 6 19.86 -11.22 -31.95
N ILE A 7 19.82 -12.24 -31.09
CA ILE A 7 18.70 -12.45 -30.17
C ILE A 7 18.72 -11.31 -29.15
N ALA A 8 17.89 -10.29 -29.37
CA ALA A 8 17.67 -9.22 -28.42
C ALA A 8 16.89 -9.74 -27.20
N SER A 9 17.60 -10.33 -26.25
CA SER A 9 17.04 -10.73 -24.95
C SER A 9 17.10 -9.55 -23.99
N ALA A 10 16.26 -8.53 -24.20
CA ALA A 10 15.94 -7.62 -23.12
C ALA A 10 14.89 -8.29 -22.24
N PRO A 11 15.12 -8.52 -20.94
CA PRO A 11 14.02 -8.89 -20.06
C PRO A 11 13.04 -7.72 -20.09
N ILE A 12 11.81 -8.02 -20.51
CA ILE A 12 10.62 -7.21 -20.31
C ILE A 12 10.41 -7.07 -18.80
N TRP A 13 11.23 -6.25 -18.15
CA TRP A 13 10.86 -5.66 -16.89
C TRP A 13 9.82 -4.63 -17.26
N ALA A 14 8.59 -5.12 -17.46
CA ALA A 14 7.42 -4.32 -17.25
C ALA A 14 7.62 -3.73 -15.86
N SER A 15 7.97 -2.44 -15.84
CA SER A 15 7.98 -1.66 -14.62
C SER A 15 6.63 -1.91 -13.97
N ALA A 16 6.61 -2.72 -12.92
CA ALA A 16 5.45 -2.87 -12.05
C ALA A 16 5.28 -1.59 -11.22
N ALA A 17 5.39 -0.42 -11.85
CA ALA A 17 4.51 0.68 -11.57
C ALA A 17 3.16 0.28 -12.18
N ALA A 18 2.54 -0.77 -11.62
CA ALA A 18 1.10 -0.89 -11.70
C ALA A 18 0.62 0.46 -11.19
N ALA A 19 0.05 1.24 -12.10
CA ALA A 19 -0.58 2.49 -11.79
C ALA A 19 -1.38 2.23 -10.53
N GLN A 20 -0.91 2.78 -9.40
CA GLN A 20 -1.76 2.99 -8.25
C GLN A 20 -2.67 4.10 -8.75
N ASP A 21 -3.66 3.73 -9.56
CA ASP A 21 -4.75 4.61 -9.96
C ASP A 21 -5.14 5.33 -8.69
N GLY A 22 -4.96 6.65 -8.63
CA GLY A 22 -5.00 7.48 -7.41
C GLY A 22 -6.36 7.52 -6.73
N ARG A 23 -6.87 6.34 -6.38
CA ARG A 23 -8.15 5.96 -5.83
C ARG A 23 -7.80 5.31 -4.50
N CYS A 24 -8.26 5.94 -3.43
CA CYS A 24 -8.10 5.40 -2.09
C CYS A 24 -9.05 4.22 -1.92
N ASP A 25 -8.64 3.23 -1.14
CA ASP A 25 -9.50 2.11 -0.79
C ASP A 25 -10.72 2.60 0.00
N PRO A 26 -11.95 2.24 -0.42
CA PRO A 26 -13.18 2.77 0.18
C PRO A 26 -13.49 2.20 1.58
N ASN A 27 -12.77 1.18 2.06
CA ASN A 27 -12.93 0.66 3.42
C ASN A 27 -12.26 1.54 4.47
N TYR A 28 -11.50 2.56 4.04
CA TYR A 28 -10.70 3.41 4.89
C TYR A 28 -11.00 4.90 4.64
N ASP A 29 -10.94 5.69 5.71
CA ASP A 29 -11.20 7.13 5.73
C ASP A 29 -10.10 7.87 6.50
N MET A 30 -10.15 9.20 6.52
CA MET A 30 -9.16 10.14 7.09
C MET A 30 -7.83 10.20 6.35
N ALA A 31 -7.35 9.09 5.82
CA ALA A 31 -6.16 9.03 4.98
C ALA A 31 -6.41 8.19 3.73
N CYS A 32 -5.69 8.51 2.66
CA CYS A 32 -5.77 7.74 1.44
C CYS A 32 -4.96 6.45 1.58
N VAL A 33 -5.65 5.32 1.77
CA VAL A 33 -5.04 4.00 1.68
C VAL A 33 -4.92 3.62 0.19
N PRO A 34 -3.71 3.44 -0.36
CA PRO A 34 -3.55 3.07 -1.76
C PRO A 34 -4.09 1.66 -2.02
N ILE A 35 -4.71 1.43 -3.18
CA ILE A 35 -5.18 0.09 -3.57
C ILE A 35 -3.99 -0.72 -4.10
N ALA A 36 -3.41 -1.52 -3.22
CA ALA A 36 -2.30 -2.41 -3.51
C ALA A 36 -2.59 -3.85 -3.05
N ARG A 37 -1.64 -4.76 -3.34
CA ARG A 37 -1.72 -6.14 -2.82
C ARG A 37 -1.53 -6.20 -1.30
N ASP A 38 -0.72 -5.29 -0.78
CA ASP A 38 -0.36 -5.21 0.63
C ASP A 38 -0.02 -3.74 0.92
N VAL A 39 -0.56 -3.23 2.03
CA VAL A 39 -0.38 -1.85 2.46
C VAL A 39 0.03 -1.90 3.92
N ASP A 40 1.09 -1.18 4.24
CA ASP A 40 1.64 -1.11 5.59
C ASP A 40 1.57 0.30 6.17
N CYS A 41 1.60 0.41 7.50
CA CYS A 41 1.78 1.69 8.16
C CYS A 41 3.18 2.26 7.90
N ALA A 42 3.26 3.50 7.43
CA ALA A 42 4.52 4.21 7.25
C ALA A 42 5.27 4.35 8.58
N GLY A 43 6.57 4.03 8.59
CA GLY A 43 7.40 4.03 9.80
C GLY A 43 7.26 2.77 10.67
N GLY A 44 6.45 1.79 10.26
CA GLY A 44 6.40 0.46 10.84
C GLY A 44 7.45 -0.50 10.27
N ASN A 45 7.33 -1.77 10.63
CA ASN A 45 8.20 -2.87 10.15
C ASN A 45 7.65 -3.57 8.89
N GLY A 46 6.71 -2.91 8.21
CA GLY A 46 6.10 -3.40 6.97
C GLY A 46 7.13 -3.60 5.86
N ASN A 47 6.85 -4.54 4.96
CA ASN A 47 7.66 -4.79 3.76
C ASN A 47 6.82 -4.71 2.48
N GLY A 48 5.58 -4.24 2.61
CA GLY A 48 4.63 -4.12 1.52
C GLY A 48 5.13 -3.16 0.44
N PRO A 49 4.59 -3.31 -0.78
CA PRO A 49 4.90 -2.41 -1.89
C PRO A 49 4.32 -1.00 -1.72
N ALA A 50 3.38 -0.82 -0.78
CA ALA A 50 2.71 0.45 -0.53
C ALA A 50 2.61 0.75 0.98
N TYR A 51 2.59 2.04 1.32
CA TYR A 51 2.51 2.51 2.70
C TYR A 51 1.49 3.63 2.83
N VAL A 52 0.80 3.68 3.97
CA VAL A 52 -0.10 4.77 4.35
C VAL A 52 0.43 5.48 5.59
N GLN A 53 0.29 6.80 5.62
CA GLN A 53 0.65 7.61 6.78
C GLN A 53 -0.63 7.90 7.57
N GLY A 54 -0.71 7.38 8.79
CA GLY A 54 -1.89 7.47 9.65
C GLY A 54 -2.02 8.79 10.42
N PRO A 55 -3.07 8.93 11.25
CA PRO A 55 -4.07 7.90 11.55
C PRO A 55 -5.05 7.68 10.39
N VAL A 56 -5.47 6.43 10.20
CA VAL A 56 -6.47 6.01 9.22
C VAL A 56 -7.66 5.47 9.99
N ARG A 57 -8.88 5.75 9.55
CA ARG A 57 -10.09 5.19 10.14
C ARG A 57 -10.61 4.04 9.29
N VAL A 58 -10.84 2.88 9.90
CA VAL A 58 -11.48 1.75 9.24
C VAL A 58 -12.99 1.96 9.29
N ILE A 59 -13.60 2.18 8.13
CA ILE A 59 -15.06 2.38 7.99
C ILE A 59 -15.78 1.16 7.40
N GLY A 60 -15.02 0.23 6.81
CA GLY A 60 -15.51 -1.02 6.23
C GLY A 60 -14.77 -2.23 6.79
N ALA A 61 -14.27 -3.10 5.91
CA ALA A 61 -13.45 -4.23 6.28
C ALA A 61 -11.97 -3.85 6.30
N ASP A 62 -11.25 -4.22 7.36
CA ASP A 62 -9.79 -4.09 7.40
C ASP A 62 -9.11 -5.19 6.56
N ILE A 63 -9.14 -5.03 5.24
CA ILE A 63 -8.60 -6.01 4.28
C ILE A 63 -7.07 -6.10 4.30
N TYR A 64 -6.40 -5.06 4.80
CA TYR A 64 -4.95 -4.98 4.90
C TYR A 64 -4.42 -5.29 6.31
N GLY A 65 -5.29 -5.47 7.30
CA GLY A 65 -4.87 -5.78 8.68
C GLY A 65 -4.08 -4.63 9.33
N LEU A 66 -4.45 -3.38 9.00
CA LEU A 66 -3.79 -2.17 9.51
C LEU A 66 -4.22 -1.84 10.94
N ASP A 67 -5.45 -2.18 11.31
CA ASP A 67 -6.02 -2.02 12.66
C ASP A 67 -5.87 -3.35 13.43
N ARG A 68 -4.72 -3.51 14.10
CA ARG A 68 -4.35 -4.79 14.74
C ARG A 68 -5.01 -5.00 16.09
N ASP A 69 -5.37 -3.93 16.76
CA ASP A 69 -6.03 -3.92 18.07
C ASP A 69 -7.55 -3.84 17.97
N GLY A 70 -8.09 -3.52 16.80
CA GLY A 70 -9.51 -3.61 16.47
C GLY A 70 -10.34 -2.48 17.06
N ASP A 71 -9.75 -1.29 17.21
CA ASP A 71 -10.43 -0.13 17.78
C ASP A 71 -11.10 0.78 16.73
N GLY A 72 -10.96 0.42 15.44
CA GLY A 72 -11.49 1.14 14.29
C GLY A 72 -10.53 2.17 13.71
N TYR A 73 -9.33 2.31 14.27
CA TYR A 73 -8.28 3.19 13.79
C TYR A 73 -7.00 2.40 13.53
N ALA A 74 -6.20 2.90 12.59
CA ALA A 74 -5.00 2.24 12.15
C ALA A 74 -3.85 3.22 11.94
N CYS A 75 -2.63 2.70 12.03
CA CYS A 75 -1.40 3.46 11.85
C CYS A 75 -1.30 4.69 12.75
N GLU A 76 -1.86 4.61 13.96
CA GLU A 76 -1.85 5.72 14.90
C GLU A 76 -0.47 5.92 15.54
N PRO A 77 -0.13 7.16 15.93
CA PRO A 77 1.08 7.41 16.71
C PRO A 77 0.95 6.80 18.12
N LYS A 78 2.08 6.42 18.72
CA LYS A 78 2.11 5.91 20.10
C LYS A 78 1.50 6.92 21.06
N GLY A 79 0.48 6.49 21.82
CA GLY A 79 -0.24 7.34 22.77
C GLY A 79 -1.38 8.16 22.15
N TRP A 80 -1.81 7.81 20.93
CA TRP A 80 -2.99 8.39 20.32
C TRP A 80 -4.25 8.09 21.14
N ARG A 81 -5.20 9.02 21.04
CA ARG A 81 -6.51 8.92 21.69
C ARG A 81 -7.54 9.43 20.68
N PRO A 82 -8.60 8.67 20.37
CA PRO A 82 -9.53 9.06 19.34
C PRO A 82 -10.22 10.40 19.63
N PRO A 83 -10.41 11.26 18.61
CA PRO A 83 -11.27 12.42 18.77
C PRO A 83 -12.71 11.92 19.02
N GLY A 84 -13.26 12.30 20.17
CA GLY A 84 -14.63 11.96 20.58
C GLY A 84 -15.70 12.79 19.89
#